data_AF-A0A961LM09-F1
#
_entry.id   AF-A0A961LM09-F1
#
_cell.length_a   1.000
_cell.length_b   1.000
_cell.length_c   1.000
_cell.angle_alpha   90.00
_cell.angle_beta   90.00
_cell.angle_gamma   90.00
#
_symmetry.space_group_name_H-M   'P 1'
#
loop_
_entity.id
_entity.type
_entity.pdbx_description
1 polymer ?
#
loop_
_entity_poly.entity_id
_entity_poly.type
_entity_poly.pdbx_seq_one_letter_code
_entity_poly.pdbx_strand_id
1 'polypeptide(L)'
;MSAITLSAIRDAMRAHLYADEPEAVTRLAQTAALDEAARAAISHRAAGLVRAVRSASAPTMMESFLAEYGLSTGEGVALMCLAEALLHIPDPATRGALMRDRISRGDWQAHVGRSPSLFVNAAA
;
A
#
# COMPACT_ATOMS: atom_id res chain seq x y z
N MET A 1 38.57 -12.67 24.54
CA MET A 1 37.48 -12.01 23.77
C MET A 1 37.93 -10.60 23.46
N SER A 2 38.44 -10.34 22.26
CA SER A 2 38.80 -8.97 21.87
C SER A 2 37.53 -8.13 21.75
N ALA A 3 37.49 -6.99 22.45
CA ALA A 3 36.38 -6.06 22.38
C ALA A 3 36.26 -5.50 20.96
N ILE A 4 35.08 -5.64 20.35
CA ILE A 4 34.78 -5.04 19.05
C ILE A 4 34.80 -3.52 19.24
N THR A 5 35.61 -2.81 18.45
CA THR A 5 35.72 -1.36 18.53
C THR A 5 34.66 -0.68 17.67
N LEU A 6 34.26 0.54 18.03
CA LEU A 6 33.36 1.36 17.21
C LEU A 6 33.93 1.67 15.81
N SER A 7 35.26 1.62 15.63
CA SER A 7 35.87 1.73 14.30
C SER A 7 35.54 0.50 13.46
N ALA A 8 35.77 -0.70 14.02
CA ALA A 8 35.54 -1.95 13.31
C ALA A 8 34.10 -2.11 12.83
N ILE A 9 33.12 -1.70 13.65
CA ILE A 9 31.69 -1.71 13.26
C ILE A 9 31.44 -0.77 12.07
N ARG A 10 31.96 0.47 12.14
CA ARG A 10 31.77 1.46 11.07
C ARG A 10 32.44 1.03 9.76
N ASP A 11 33.61 0.40 9.85
CA ASP A 11 34.31 -0.11 8.68
C ASP A 11 33.56 -1.28 8.03
N ALA A 12 32.98 -2.19 8.83
CA ALA A 12 32.10 -3.25 8.35
C ALA A 12 30.82 -2.71 7.68
N MET A 13 30.19 -1.69 8.26
CA MET A 13 29.03 -1.03 7.64
C MET A 13 29.39 -0.43 6.28
N ARG A 14 30.54 0.25 6.19
CA ARG A 14 30.99 0.89 4.94
C ARG A 14 31.34 -0.14 3.87
N ALA A 15 31.92 -1.28 4.26
CA ALA A 15 32.22 -2.39 3.35
C ALA A 15 30.96 -3.01 2.73
N HIS A 16 29.81 -2.94 3.42
CA HIS A 16 28.54 -3.48 2.92
C HIS A 16 27.66 -2.46 2.19
N LEU A 17 28.03 -1.17 2.17
CA LEU A 17 27.22 -0.11 1.58
C LEU A 17 27.06 -0.24 0.06
N TYR A 18 28.09 -0.73 -0.63
CA TYR A 18 28.12 -0.94 -2.08
C TYR A 18 28.52 -2.38 -2.44
N ALA A 19 28.17 -3.33 -1.58
CA ALA A 19 28.42 -4.74 -1.86
C ALA A 19 27.59 -5.20 -3.06
N ASP A 20 28.14 -6.13 -3.84
CA ASP A 20 27.44 -6.78 -4.93
C ASP A 20 26.20 -7.53 -4.40
N GLU A 21 25.06 -7.39 -5.07
CA GLU A 21 23.79 -7.96 -4.62
C GLU A 21 23.86 -9.49 -4.48
N PRO A 22 24.31 -10.26 -5.49
CA PRO A 22 24.54 -11.70 -5.37
C PRO A 22 25.38 -12.11 -4.16
N GLU A 23 26.48 -11.41 -3.90
CA GLU A 23 27.34 -11.68 -2.75
C GLU A 23 26.62 -11.38 -1.42
N ALA A 24 25.92 -10.24 -1.35
CA ALA A 24 25.15 -9.84 -0.18
C ALA A 24 24.04 -10.84 0.14
N VAL A 25 23.27 -11.26 -0.87
CA VAL A 25 22.19 -12.24 -0.73
C VAL A 25 22.74 -13.58 -0.24
N THR A 26 23.83 -14.06 -0.83
CA THR A 26 24.46 -15.33 -0.43
C THR A 26 24.91 -15.29 1.03
N ARG A 27 25.60 -14.21 1.42
CA ARG A 27 26.06 -14.01 2.80
C ARG A 27 24.89 -13.91 3.79
N LEU A 28 23.84 -13.17 3.46
CA LEU A 28 22.66 -13.02 4.32
C LEU A 28 21.87 -14.32 4.45
N ALA A 29 21.73 -15.09 3.36
CA ALA A 29 21.09 -16.40 3.39
C ALA A 29 21.86 -17.38 4.28
N GLN A 30 23.20 -17.39 4.20
CA GLN A 30 24.06 -18.18 5.09
C GLN A 30 23.95 -17.71 6.55
N THR A 31 23.84 -16.40 6.79
CA THR A 31 23.67 -15.85 8.14
C THR A 31 22.33 -16.25 8.75
N ALA A 32 21.26 -16.24 7.94
CA ALA A 32 19.94 -16.66 8.37
C ALA A 32 19.89 -18.15 8.73
N ALA A 33 20.66 -18.99 8.01
CA ALA A 33 20.87 -20.41 8.29
C ALA A 33 19.59 -21.21 8.63
N LEU A 34 18.46 -20.85 8.01
CA LEU A 34 17.18 -21.48 8.30
C LEU A 34 17.16 -22.91 7.78
N ASP A 35 17.04 -23.87 8.70
CA ASP A 35 16.82 -25.27 8.35
C ASP A 35 15.37 -25.50 7.87
N GLU A 36 15.13 -26.69 7.33
CA GLU A 36 13.85 -27.02 6.73
C GLU A 36 12.71 -27.06 7.75
N ALA A 37 13.01 -27.51 8.98
CA ALA A 37 12.03 -27.55 10.07
C ALA A 37 11.60 -26.14 10.49
N ALA A 38 12.55 -25.21 10.65
CA ALA A 38 12.28 -23.82 10.95
C ALA A 38 11.50 -23.14 9.82
N ARG A 39 11.87 -23.39 8.55
CA ARG A 39 11.10 -22.87 7.39
C ARG A 39 9.67 -23.37 7.38
N ALA A 40 9.44 -24.66 7.64
CA ALA A 40 8.10 -25.23 7.70
C ALA A 40 7.28 -24.61 8.85
N ALA A 41 7.86 -24.46 10.04
CA ALA A 41 7.21 -23.85 11.18
C ALA A 41 6.86 -22.37 10.94
N ILE A 42 7.79 -21.58 10.37
CA ILE A 42 7.57 -20.18 9.99
C ILE A 42 6.42 -20.09 8.98
N SER A 43 6.46 -20.91 7.93
CA SER A 43 5.44 -20.93 6.88
C SER A 43 4.06 -21.28 7.44
N HIS A 44 3.98 -22.29 8.31
CA HIS A 44 2.73 -22.67 8.96
C HIS A 44 2.16 -21.51 9.80
N ARG A 45 3.01 -20.87 10.62
CA ARG A 45 2.58 -19.74 11.46
C ARG A 45 2.13 -18.55 10.61
N ALA A 46 2.90 -18.19 9.58
CA ALA A 46 2.55 -17.11 8.66
C ALA A 46 1.22 -17.37 7.95
N ALA A 47 0.99 -18.60 7.46
CA ALA A 47 -0.28 -19.00 6.87
C ALA A 47 -1.46 -18.92 7.87
N GLY A 48 -1.21 -19.17 9.16
CA GLY A 48 -2.18 -18.95 10.23
C GLY A 48 -2.56 -17.47 10.38
N LEU A 49 -1.56 -16.58 10.43
CA LEU A 49 -1.76 -15.13 10.52
C LEU A 49 -2.54 -14.58 9.31
N VAL A 50 -2.16 -14.99 8.10
CA VAL A 50 -2.83 -14.57 6.87
C VAL A 50 -4.29 -15.01 6.87
N ARG A 51 -4.58 -16.26 7.27
CA ARG A 51 -5.95 -16.75 7.40
C ARG A 51 -6.75 -15.96 8.42
N ALA A 52 -6.16 -15.67 9.59
CA ALA A 52 -6.81 -14.88 10.64
C ALA A 52 -7.20 -13.49 10.12
N VAL A 53 -6.27 -12.77 9.48
CA VAL A 53 -6.53 -11.46 8.87
C VAL A 53 -7.65 -11.56 7.83
N ARG A 54 -7.55 -12.50 6.89
CA ARG A 54 -8.58 -12.66 5.84
C ARG A 54 -9.96 -13.07 6.37
N SER A 55 -10.01 -13.79 7.49
CA SER A 55 -11.27 -14.19 8.13
C SER A 55 -11.90 -13.08 8.98
N ALA A 56 -11.08 -12.18 9.52
CA ALA A 56 -11.52 -11.08 10.39
C ALA A 56 -11.87 -9.81 9.59
N SER A 57 -11.30 -9.65 8.40
CA SER A 57 -11.58 -8.52 7.53
C SER A 57 -12.88 -8.76 6.75
N ALA A 58 -14.00 -8.20 7.22
CA ALA A 58 -14.97 -7.68 6.28
C ALA A 58 -14.29 -6.49 5.59
N PRO A 59 -14.18 -6.46 4.25
CA PRO A 59 -13.53 -5.34 3.60
C PRO A 59 -14.27 -4.08 4.01
N THR A 60 -13.53 -3.17 4.63
CA THR A 60 -14.07 -1.85 4.95
C THR A 60 -14.58 -1.22 3.65
N MET A 61 -15.56 -0.34 3.73
CA MET A 61 -16.07 0.37 2.54
C MET A 61 -14.91 0.97 1.73
N MET A 62 -13.86 1.45 2.41
CA MET A 62 -12.64 1.94 1.81
C MET A 62 -11.84 0.86 1.08
N GLU A 63 -11.62 -0.31 1.68
CA GLU A 63 -10.88 -1.41 1.02
C GLU A 63 -11.62 -1.96 -0.21
N SER A 64 -12.94 -2.11 -0.15
CA SER A 64 -13.76 -2.51 -1.31
C SER A 64 -13.66 -1.49 -2.44
N PHE A 65 -13.71 -0.21 -2.09
CA PHE A 65 -13.57 0.89 -3.03
C PHE A 65 -12.16 1.01 -3.61
N LEU A 66 -11.12 0.77 -2.82
CA LEU A 66 -9.73 0.74 -3.31
C LEU A 66 -9.41 -0.50 -4.13
N ALA A 67 -10.08 -1.63 -3.87
CA ALA A 67 -9.98 -2.81 -4.73
C ALA A 67 -10.64 -2.59 -6.09
N GLU A 68 -11.72 -1.80 -6.14
CA GLU A 68 -12.45 -1.48 -7.37
C GLU A 68 -11.80 -0.36 -8.17
N TYR A 69 -11.30 0.69 -7.52
CA TYR A 69 -10.77 1.89 -8.18
C TYR A 69 -9.26 2.07 -8.08
N GLY A 70 -8.55 1.41 -7.15
CA GLY A 70 -7.09 1.45 -7.00
C GLY A 70 -6.49 2.82 -6.71
N LEU A 71 -5.75 3.00 -5.61
CA LEU A 71 -5.05 4.27 -5.31
C LEU A 71 -3.99 4.67 -6.34
N SER A 72 -3.55 3.73 -7.17
CA SER A 72 -2.58 3.96 -8.24
C SER A 72 -3.22 4.39 -9.56
N THR A 73 -4.55 4.47 -9.63
CA THR A 73 -5.25 4.95 -10.82
C THR A 73 -5.58 6.44 -10.67
N GLY A 74 -5.58 7.18 -11.78
CA GLY A 74 -6.00 8.59 -11.77
C GLY A 74 -7.43 8.78 -11.25
N GLU A 75 -8.29 7.77 -11.44
CA GLU A 75 -9.68 7.77 -10.97
C GLU A 75 -9.75 7.57 -9.45
N GLY A 76 -8.99 6.64 -8.88
CA GLY A 76 -8.94 6.40 -7.43
C GLY A 76 -8.39 7.59 -6.64
N VAL A 77 -7.39 8.29 -7.17
CA VAL A 77 -6.87 9.54 -6.58
C VAL A 77 -7.91 10.65 -6.62
N ALA A 78 -8.57 10.86 -7.78
CA ALA A 78 -9.61 11.89 -7.92
C ALA A 78 -10.79 11.65 -6.97
N LEU A 79 -11.16 10.39 -6.74
CA LEU A 79 -12.28 10.01 -5.88
C LEU A 79 -11.94 10.17 -4.39
N MET A 80 -10.69 9.91 -3.98
CA MET A 80 -10.20 10.26 -2.64
C MET A 80 -10.18 11.78 -2.40
N CYS A 81 -9.70 12.57 -3.37
CA CYS A 81 -9.70 14.03 -3.27
C CYS A 81 -11.12 14.59 -3.18
N LEU A 82 -12.07 14.03 -3.93
CA LEU A 82 -13.48 14.40 -3.83
C LEU A 82 -14.05 14.06 -2.45
N ALA A 83 -13.76 12.86 -1.92
CA ALA A 83 -14.18 12.46 -0.59
C ALA A 83 -13.60 13.40 0.49
N GLU A 84 -12.32 13.75 0.39
CA GLU A 84 -11.65 14.69 1.29
C GLU A 84 -12.31 16.08 1.22
N ALA A 85 -12.52 16.63 0.03
CA ALA A 85 -13.16 17.93 -0.15
C ALA A 85 -14.59 17.95 0.45
N LEU A 86 -15.33 16.84 0.33
CA LEU A 86 -16.68 16.72 0.91
C LEU A 86 -16.67 16.61 2.44
N LEU A 87 -15.64 16.00 3.04
CA LEU A 87 -15.48 15.92 4.50
C LEU A 87 -15.19 17.29 5.14
N HIS A 88 -14.59 18.21 4.40
CA HIS A 88 -14.33 19.58 4.86
C HIS A 88 -15.58 20.48 4.89
N ILE A 89 -16.73 20.02 4.37
CA ILE A 89 -18.00 20.78 4.42
C ILE A 89 -18.70 20.50 5.75
N PRO A 90 -18.80 21.48 6.67
CA PRO A 90 -19.33 21.25 8.01
C PRO A 90 -20.84 21.00 8.04
N ASP A 91 -21.61 21.60 7.11
CA ASP A 91 -23.06 21.42 7.02
C ASP A 91 -23.44 20.13 6.23
N PRO A 92 -24.09 19.15 6.88
CA PRO A 92 -24.50 17.90 6.23
C PRO A 92 -25.50 18.10 5.08
N ALA A 93 -26.37 19.13 5.17
CA ALA A 93 -27.37 19.39 4.13
C ALA A 93 -26.72 19.88 2.83
N THR A 94 -25.79 20.84 2.95
CA THR A 94 -24.95 21.36 1.86
C THR A 94 -24.06 20.26 1.27
N ARG A 95 -23.46 19.40 2.11
CA ARG A 95 -22.67 18.25 1.65
C ARG A 95 -23.53 17.30 0.80
N GLY A 96 -24.72 16.95 1.27
CA GLY A 96 -25.65 16.07 0.55
C GLY A 96 -26.19 16.70 -0.74
N ALA A 97 -26.42 18.01 -0.76
CA ALA A 97 -26.84 18.74 -1.97
C ALA A 97 -25.74 18.76 -3.02
N LEU A 98 -24.49 19.03 -2.62
CA LEU A 98 -23.32 18.99 -3.52
C LEU A 98 -23.02 17.57 -4.01
N MET A 99 -23.19 16.55 -3.16
CA MET A 99 -23.03 15.16 -3.56
C MET A 99 -24.04 14.79 -4.65
N ARG A 100 -25.33 15.14 -4.49
CA ARG A 100 -26.35 14.91 -5.53
C ARG A 100 -26.10 15.74 -6.78
N ASP A 101 -25.71 17.00 -6.65
CA ASP A 101 -25.51 17.87 -7.81
C ASP A 101 -24.27 17.47 -8.64
N ARG A 102 -23.17 17.05 -8.00
CA ARG A 102 -21.89 16.75 -8.67
C ARG A 102 -21.72 15.28 -9.04
N ILE A 103 -22.29 14.36 -8.26
CA ILE A 103 -22.21 12.92 -8.53
C ILE A 103 -23.42 12.46 -9.37
N SER A 104 -24.63 13.01 -9.17
CA SER A 104 -25.81 12.57 -9.95
C SER A 104 -25.97 13.25 -11.31
N ARG A 105 -25.30 14.40 -11.56
CA ARG A 105 -25.26 15.05 -12.89
C ARG A 105 -24.03 14.69 -13.72
N GLY A 106 -23.00 14.11 -13.10
CA GLY A 106 -21.91 13.48 -13.83
C GLY A 106 -22.39 12.11 -14.31
N ASP A 107 -22.28 11.82 -15.59
CA ASP A 107 -22.68 10.55 -16.18
C ASP A 107 -21.64 9.46 -15.84
N TRP A 108 -21.36 9.26 -14.56
CA TRP A 108 -20.36 8.30 -14.06
C TRP A 108 -20.74 6.88 -14.44
N GLN A 109 -22.04 6.60 -14.54
CA GLN A 109 -22.59 5.33 -15.02
C GLN A 109 -22.29 5.09 -16.52
N ALA A 110 -22.17 6.15 -17.32
CA ALA A 110 -21.80 6.08 -18.74
C ALA A 110 -20.27 5.98 -18.96
N HIS A 111 -19.45 6.24 -17.95
CA HIS A 111 -17.99 6.18 -18.01
C HIS A 111 -17.38 4.94 -17.34
N VAL A 112 -18.18 4.04 -16.77
CA VAL A 112 -17.76 2.68 -16.40
C VAL A 112 -17.40 1.92 -17.68
N GLY A 113 -16.12 1.94 -18.05
CA GLY A 113 -15.55 1.11 -19.12
C GLY A 113 -15.08 1.81 -20.39
N ARG A 114 -15.19 3.14 -20.55
CA ARG A 114 -14.61 3.87 -21.71
C ARG A 114 -14.12 5.27 -21.32
N SER A 115 -12.85 5.34 -20.94
CA SER A 115 -12.08 6.58 -20.74
C SER A 115 -11.97 7.35 -22.07
N PRO A 116 -12.40 8.62 -22.13
CA PRO A 116 -11.44 9.70 -22.45
C PRO A 116 -11.94 11.09 -21.99
N SER A 117 -11.71 11.53 -20.74
CA SER A 117 -12.25 12.84 -20.32
C SER A 117 -11.35 13.67 -19.39
N LEU A 118 -11.49 14.98 -19.60
CA LEU A 118 -10.63 16.13 -19.28
C LEU A 118 -10.29 16.35 -17.80
N PHE A 119 -10.83 15.56 -16.86
CA PHE A 119 -10.58 15.73 -15.42
C PHE A 119 -9.18 15.27 -14.99
N VAL A 120 -8.47 14.53 -15.83
CA VAL A 120 -7.07 14.11 -15.59
C VAL A 120 -6.07 15.26 -15.82
N ASN A 121 -6.44 16.32 -16.56
CA ASN A 121 -5.52 17.43 -16.89
C ASN A 121 -5.56 18.61 -15.91
N ALA A 122 -6.28 18.52 -14.79
CA ALA A 122 -6.31 19.56 -13.75
C ALA A 122 -5.36 19.28 -12.56
N ALA A 123 -4.64 18.15 -12.58
CA ALA A 123 -3.75 17.72 -11.49
C ALA A 123 -2.28 17.55 -11.92
N ALA A 124 -1.87 18.18 -13.03
CA ALA A 124 -0.47 18.35 -13.42
C ALA A 124 0.02 19.76 -13.09
#